data_AF-A0A2P4QUP5-F1
#
_entry.id   AF-A0A2P4QUP5-F1
#
_cell.length_a   1.000
_cell.length_b   1.000
_cell.length_c   1.000
_cell.angle_alpha   90.00
_cell.angle_beta   90.00
_cell.angle_gamma   90.00
#
_symmetry.space_group_name_H-M   'P 1'
#
loop_
_entity.id
_entity.type
_entity.pdbx_description
1 polymer ?
#
loop_
_entity_poly.entity_id
_entity_poly.type
_entity_poly.pdbx_seq_one_letter_code
_entity_poly.pdbx_strand_id
1 'polypeptide(L)'
;MTSEYNVFRYSVIMAAKKVSDNAVEIIETVLPDINKEDVTTHSYMEIDDFNIYRQQIIEELNPLIKYIDFKLIHGNVLANIIEPLNIIPMQVLYDAFRYHAKSNYNKLIRFRGCNKAILVWDETACGSNLVIKDNGCVVCAANCVYGCQTVRSKFGFSDTGIYEWNIIIEKYCANSWIGICEAVNVDYEKWAGVQANAWVLGSNGSCYNNFIETIGYCPPFGEGDIITVHLNMNERSCAFSINGRRYPPVSAWKNLPTKLYPVVSLFRPGQFRIQLH
;
A
#
# COMPACT_ATOMS: atom_id res chain seq x y z
N MET A 1 1.80 -12.25 -4.32
CA MET A 1 2.95 -11.74 -5.08
C MET A 1 4.08 -11.47 -4.10
N THR A 2 5.33 -11.76 -4.48
CA THR A 2 6.51 -11.59 -3.60
C THR A 2 7.14 -10.23 -3.85
N SER A 3 7.29 -9.42 -2.80
CA SER A 3 7.99 -8.12 -2.90
C SER A 3 9.49 -8.35 -3.12
N GLU A 4 10.18 -7.38 -3.71
CA GLU A 4 11.62 -7.47 -3.89
C GLU A 4 12.37 -7.56 -2.55
N TYR A 5 11.85 -6.86 -1.52
CA TYR A 5 12.33 -7.00 -0.15
C TYR A 5 12.23 -8.45 0.35
N ASN A 6 11.12 -9.15 0.11
CA ASN A 6 10.98 -10.54 0.54
C ASN A 6 11.93 -11.46 -0.19
N VAL A 7 12.26 -11.17 -1.45
CA VAL A 7 13.29 -11.94 -2.17
C VAL A 7 14.67 -11.67 -1.58
N PHE A 8 14.98 -10.41 -1.27
CA PHE A 8 16.21 -10.06 -0.57
C PHE A 8 16.31 -10.76 0.79
N ARG A 9 15.30 -10.61 1.65
CA ARG A 9 15.21 -11.24 2.97
C ARG A 9 15.41 -12.75 2.88
N TYR A 10 14.70 -13.41 1.97
CA TYR A 10 14.86 -14.84 1.73
C TYR A 10 16.28 -15.22 1.30
N SER A 11 16.89 -14.42 0.41
CA SER A 11 18.27 -14.65 -0.05
C SER A 11 19.28 -14.53 1.09
N VAL A 12 19.10 -13.56 1.99
CA VAL A 12 19.96 -13.39 3.18
C VAL A 12 19.76 -14.55 4.16
N ILE A 13 18.52 -14.98 4.42
CA ILE A 13 18.24 -16.14 5.28
C ILE A 13 18.86 -17.41 4.69
N MET A 14 18.77 -17.61 3.38
CA MET A 14 19.41 -18.75 2.70
C MET A 14 20.93 -18.70 2.79
N ALA A 15 21.54 -17.51 2.68
CA ALA A 15 22.97 -17.33 2.90
C ALA A 15 23.35 -17.63 4.35
N ALA A 16 22.63 -17.10 5.33
CA ALA A 16 22.86 -17.34 6.75
C ALA A 16 22.70 -18.81 7.14
N LYS A 17 21.72 -19.52 6.55
CA LYS A 17 21.50 -20.95 6.77
C LYS A 17 22.69 -21.81 6.35
N LYS A 18 23.47 -21.36 5.35
CA LYS A 18 24.72 -22.05 4.97
C LYS A 18 25.86 -21.78 5.96
N VAL A 19 25.76 -20.73 6.75
CA VAL A 19 26.74 -20.36 7.77
C VAL A 19 26.45 -21.10 9.08
N SER A 20 25.26 -20.92 9.67
CA SER A 20 24.81 -21.65 10.87
C SER A 20 23.34 -21.38 11.20
N ASP A 21 22.74 -22.22 12.04
CA ASP A 21 21.38 -21.98 12.56
C ASP A 21 21.32 -20.70 13.43
N ASN A 22 22.38 -20.41 14.22
CA ASN A 22 22.46 -19.19 15.02
C ASN A 22 22.46 -17.92 14.14
N ALA A 23 23.14 -17.97 12.99
CA ALA A 23 23.14 -16.87 12.03
C ALA A 23 21.73 -16.61 11.45
N VAL A 24 20.90 -17.65 11.31
CA VAL A 24 19.51 -17.50 10.87
C VAL A 24 18.69 -16.77 11.93
N GLU A 25 18.78 -17.16 13.20
CA GLU A 25 18.05 -16.51 14.30
C GLU A 25 18.38 -15.02 14.42
N ILE A 26 19.66 -14.66 14.30
CA ILE A 26 20.10 -13.26 14.28
C ILE A 26 19.52 -12.52 13.06
N ILE A 27 19.62 -13.10 11.86
CA ILE A 27 19.07 -12.49 10.64
C ILE A 27 17.56 -12.28 10.74
N GLU A 28 16.80 -13.23 11.29
CA GLU A 28 15.35 -13.07 11.43
C GLU A 28 14.98 -11.93 12.38
N THR A 29 15.87 -11.59 13.31
CA THR A 29 15.72 -10.47 14.26
C THR A 29 16.06 -9.12 13.60
N VAL A 30 17.14 -9.04 12.82
CA VAL A 30 17.59 -7.77 12.19
C VAL A 30 16.94 -7.49 10.83
N LEU A 31 16.37 -8.52 10.18
CA LEU A 31 15.59 -8.42 8.94
C LEU A 31 14.14 -8.87 9.20
N PRO A 32 13.29 -7.97 9.72
CA PRO A 32 11.91 -8.33 10.08
C PRO A 32 11.07 -8.69 8.85
N ASP A 33 10.07 -9.54 9.05
CA ASP A 33 9.03 -9.78 8.05
C ASP A 33 8.06 -8.59 8.04
N ILE A 34 8.24 -7.69 7.07
CA ILE A 34 7.43 -6.46 6.93
C ILE A 34 5.93 -6.78 6.70
N ASN A 35 5.58 -8.01 6.31
CA ASN A 35 4.19 -8.41 6.13
C ASN A 35 3.49 -8.84 7.43
N LYS A 36 4.22 -9.05 8.54
CA LYS A 36 3.65 -9.44 9.84
C LYS A 36 3.38 -8.20 10.69
N GLU A 37 2.22 -8.17 11.34
CA GLU A 37 1.70 -6.99 12.06
C GLU A 37 2.44 -6.67 13.39
N ASP A 38 3.31 -7.56 13.86
CA ASP A 38 4.10 -7.38 15.07
C ASP A 38 5.55 -6.93 14.74
N VAL A 39 5.73 -5.62 14.53
CA VAL A 39 7.07 -4.99 14.57
C VAL A 39 7.16 -4.14 15.84
N THR A 40 6.90 -4.75 16.99
CA THR A 40 7.21 -4.15 18.29
C THR A 40 8.05 -5.11 19.09
N THR A 41 9.35 -5.11 18.80
CA THR A 41 10.44 -5.40 19.74
C THR A 41 11.75 -5.13 19.00
N HIS A 42 12.23 -3.88 19.01
CA HIS A 42 13.65 -3.63 18.76
C HIS A 42 14.39 -4.16 19.99
N SER A 43 14.65 -5.47 20.00
CA SER A 43 15.50 -6.08 21.00
C SER A 43 16.92 -5.64 20.66
N TYR A 44 17.51 -4.84 21.55
CA TYR A 44 18.88 -4.33 21.51
C TYR A 44 19.94 -5.44 21.70
N MET A 45 19.61 -6.70 21.40
CA MET A 45 20.52 -7.83 21.52
C MET A 45 21.37 -7.95 20.24
N GLU A 46 22.52 -7.27 20.33
CA GLU A 46 23.83 -7.61 19.76
C GLU A 46 24.00 -7.53 18.23
N ILE A 47 24.13 -6.28 17.73
CA ILE A 47 24.86 -5.98 16.48
C ILE A 47 26.28 -6.61 16.50
N ASP A 48 26.85 -6.81 17.69
CA ASP A 48 28.16 -7.44 17.88
C ASP A 48 28.15 -8.94 17.52
N ASP A 49 27.08 -9.67 17.80
CA ASP A 49 26.94 -11.08 17.42
C ASP A 49 26.76 -11.25 15.91
N PHE A 50 26.05 -10.31 15.28
CA PHE A 50 25.93 -10.29 13.82
C PHE A 50 27.28 -10.07 13.12
N ASN A 51 28.21 -9.33 13.74
CA ASN A 51 29.55 -9.10 13.17
C ASN A 51 30.33 -10.40 12.96
N ILE A 52 30.11 -11.42 13.79
CA ILE A 52 30.79 -12.71 13.70
C ILE A 52 30.47 -13.40 12.36
N TYR A 53 29.22 -13.33 11.92
CA TYR A 53 28.74 -14.03 10.73
C TYR A 53 28.73 -13.16 9.46
N ARG A 54 28.86 -11.84 9.61
CA ARG A 54 28.68 -10.86 8.53
C ARG A 54 29.49 -11.20 7.28
N GLN A 55 30.78 -11.50 7.43
CA GLN A 55 31.66 -11.77 6.30
C GLN A 55 31.28 -13.05 5.54
N GLN A 56 30.95 -14.12 6.27
CA GLN A 56 30.53 -15.39 5.68
C GLN A 56 29.17 -15.26 4.96
N ILE A 57 28.25 -14.48 5.54
CA ILE A 57 26.97 -14.17 4.90
C ILE A 57 27.19 -13.38 3.61
N ILE A 58 28.09 -12.39 3.59
CA ILE A 58 28.43 -11.63 2.39
C ILE A 58 28.93 -12.56 1.28
N GLU A 59 29.83 -13.48 1.59
CA GLU A 59 30.39 -14.43 0.62
C GLU A 59 29.31 -15.30 -0.02
N GLU A 60 28.39 -15.83 0.78
CA GLU A 60 27.27 -16.64 0.31
C GLU A 60 26.17 -15.83 -0.42
N LEU A 61 25.96 -14.57 -0.02
CA LEU A 61 24.95 -13.69 -0.61
C LEU A 61 25.40 -13.08 -1.93
N ASN A 62 26.69 -12.76 -2.09
CA ASN A 62 27.26 -12.08 -3.25
C ASN A 62 26.80 -12.65 -4.62
N PRO A 63 26.80 -13.98 -4.87
CA PRO A 63 26.32 -14.52 -6.14
C PRO A 63 24.82 -14.30 -6.40
N LEU A 64 24.03 -14.05 -5.35
CA LEU A 64 22.57 -13.83 -5.42
C LEU A 64 22.20 -12.37 -5.66
N ILE A 65 23.07 -11.42 -5.29
CA ILE A 65 22.80 -9.97 -5.35
C ILE A 65 22.35 -9.52 -6.75
N LYS A 66 22.98 -10.05 -7.80
CA LYS A 66 22.67 -9.71 -9.20
C LYS A 66 21.24 -10.05 -9.62
N TYR A 67 20.57 -10.96 -8.91
CA TYR A 67 19.19 -11.32 -9.18
C TYR A 67 18.19 -10.45 -8.41
N ILE A 68 18.66 -9.53 -7.57
CA ILE A 68 17.85 -8.65 -6.73
C ILE A 68 17.92 -7.23 -7.29
N ASP A 69 16.77 -6.68 -7.67
CA ASP A 69 16.67 -5.31 -8.15
C ASP A 69 16.37 -4.36 -6.99
N PHE A 70 17.41 -3.91 -6.30
CA PHE A 70 17.31 -3.01 -5.15
C PHE A 70 16.55 -1.71 -5.44
N LYS A 71 16.41 -1.30 -6.71
CA LYS A 71 15.58 -0.14 -7.11
C LYS A 71 14.09 -0.35 -6.88
N LEU A 72 13.65 -1.61 -6.74
CA LEU A 72 12.27 -1.99 -6.45
C LEU A 72 12.00 -2.09 -4.95
N ILE A 73 13.03 -1.98 -4.10
CA ILE A 73 12.89 -1.93 -2.65
C ILE A 73 12.65 -0.48 -2.23
N HIS A 74 11.76 -0.25 -1.26
CA HIS A 74 11.43 1.10 -0.81
C HIS A 74 12.65 1.79 -0.16
N GLY A 75 12.89 3.06 -0.50
CA GLY A 75 14.05 3.81 0.00
C GLY A 75 14.18 3.86 1.53
N ASN A 76 13.06 3.86 2.27
CA ASN A 76 13.10 3.80 3.74
C ASN A 76 13.62 2.44 4.25
N VAL A 77 13.29 1.35 3.56
CA VAL A 77 13.79 0.01 3.88
C VAL A 77 15.27 -0.10 3.50
N LEU A 78 15.67 0.48 2.36
CA LEU A 78 17.08 0.57 1.99
C LEU A 78 17.90 1.30 3.06
N ALA A 79 17.49 2.51 3.47
CA ALA A 79 18.26 3.35 4.40
C ALA A 79 18.25 2.86 5.85
N ASN A 80 17.10 2.40 6.36
CA ASN A 80 16.96 2.10 7.80
C ASN A 80 17.11 0.62 8.14
N ILE A 81 16.98 -0.29 7.17
CA ILE A 81 17.07 -1.73 7.41
C ILE A 81 18.27 -2.33 6.66
N ILE A 82 18.42 -2.09 5.36
CA ILE A 82 19.40 -2.82 4.54
C ILE A 82 20.81 -2.20 4.64
N GLU A 83 20.93 -0.89 4.50
CA GLU A 83 22.20 -0.16 4.56
C GLU A 83 22.96 -0.38 5.89
N PRO A 84 22.33 -0.32 7.08
CA PRO A 84 23.01 -0.53 8.35
C PRO A 84 23.59 -1.95 8.51
N LEU A 85 23.03 -2.94 7.80
CA LEU A 85 23.54 -4.32 7.84
C LEU A 85 24.86 -4.47 7.09
N ASN A 86 25.28 -3.50 6.27
CA ASN A 86 26.57 -3.52 5.57
C ASN A 86 26.92 -4.88 4.92
N ILE A 87 25.92 -5.58 4.38
CA ILE A 87 26.06 -6.87 3.68
C ILE A 87 25.90 -6.74 2.17
N ILE A 88 25.53 -5.54 1.69
CA ILE A 88 25.34 -5.23 0.28
C ILE A 88 26.45 -4.26 -0.17
N PRO A 89 27.08 -4.50 -1.34
CA PRO A 89 28.06 -3.58 -1.88
C PRO A 89 27.50 -2.16 -2.03
N MET A 90 28.26 -1.16 -1.57
CA MET A 90 27.86 0.24 -1.57
C MET A 90 27.39 0.73 -2.95
N GLN A 91 28.01 0.24 -4.04
CA GLN A 91 27.63 0.61 -5.40
C GLN A 91 26.18 0.23 -5.74
N VAL A 92 25.71 -0.94 -5.27
CA VAL A 92 24.34 -1.41 -5.50
C VAL A 92 23.33 -0.52 -4.77
N LEU A 93 23.62 -0.18 -3.51
CA LEU A 93 22.80 0.73 -2.73
C LEU A 93 22.80 2.15 -3.32
N TYR A 94 23.97 2.66 -3.69
CA TYR A 94 24.11 3.98 -4.33
C TYR A 94 23.26 4.08 -5.62
N ASP A 95 23.29 3.06 -6.47
CA ASP A 95 22.50 3.05 -7.70
C ASP A 95 20.99 3.01 -7.42
N ALA A 96 20.57 2.30 -6.37
CA ALA A 96 19.18 2.29 -5.91
C ALA A 96 18.76 3.67 -5.36
N PHE A 97 19.54 4.25 -4.45
CA PHE A 97 19.28 5.59 -3.91
C PHE A 97 19.26 6.66 -5.00
N ARG A 98 20.20 6.61 -5.95
CA ARG A 98 20.25 7.51 -7.11
C ARG A 98 19.03 7.35 -8.01
N TYR A 99 18.55 6.12 -8.20
CA TYR A 99 17.30 5.85 -8.91
C TYR A 99 16.12 6.52 -8.19
N HIS A 100 15.99 6.33 -6.88
CA HIS A 100 14.95 6.96 -6.07
C HIS A 100 15.00 8.50 -6.10
N ALA A 101 16.19 9.09 -6.04
CA ALA A 101 16.37 10.54 -6.10
C ALA A 101 16.02 11.14 -7.47
N LYS A 102 16.19 10.38 -8.56
CA LYS A 102 15.86 10.81 -9.92
C LYS A 102 14.40 10.58 -10.29
N SER A 103 13.79 9.52 -9.78
CA SER A 103 12.37 9.26 -10.01
C SER A 103 11.55 10.25 -9.17
N ASN A 104 11.03 11.31 -9.79
CA ASN A 104 10.01 12.16 -9.18
C ASN A 104 8.79 11.28 -8.84
N TYR A 105 8.77 10.84 -7.60
CA TYR A 105 7.64 10.35 -6.82
C TYR A 105 6.64 9.44 -7.55
N ASN A 106 6.90 8.14 -7.48
CA ASN A 106 5.81 7.18 -7.47
C ASN A 106 6.27 5.95 -6.68
N LYS A 107 5.88 5.91 -5.40
CA LYS A 107 6.11 4.84 -4.41
C LYS A 107 5.33 3.59 -4.81
N LEU A 108 5.66 3.04 -5.97
CA LEU A 108 5.05 1.85 -6.51
C LEU A 108 5.65 0.64 -5.81
N ILE A 109 4.83 -0.09 -5.05
CA ILE A 109 5.13 -1.46 -4.66
C ILE A 109 5.20 -2.26 -5.97
N ARG A 110 6.42 -2.43 -6.50
CA ARG A 110 6.67 -3.22 -7.72
C ARG A 110 6.96 -4.64 -7.29
N PHE A 111 6.07 -5.56 -7.63
CA PHE A 111 6.27 -6.99 -7.45
C PHE A 111 7.08 -7.57 -8.63
N ARG A 112 7.97 -8.54 -8.38
CA ARG A 112 8.68 -9.25 -9.47
C ARG A 112 7.71 -9.83 -10.48
N GLY A 113 8.05 -9.71 -11.76
CA GLY A 113 7.24 -10.21 -12.87
C GLY A 113 6.06 -9.31 -13.25
N CYS A 114 5.87 -8.17 -12.57
CA CYS A 114 4.82 -7.21 -12.87
C CYS A 114 5.45 -5.90 -13.39
N ASN A 115 5.55 -5.75 -14.72
CA ASN A 115 6.12 -4.56 -15.36
C ASN A 115 5.26 -3.28 -15.17
N LYS A 116 4.03 -3.44 -14.68
CA LYS A 116 3.21 -2.35 -14.16
C LYS A 116 3.04 -2.65 -12.67
N ALA A 117 3.27 -1.68 -11.80
CA ALA A 117 2.63 -1.78 -10.50
C ALA A 117 1.12 -1.80 -10.77
N ILE A 118 0.41 -2.82 -10.33
CA ILE A 118 -1.03 -2.94 -10.59
C ILE A 118 -1.70 -2.81 -9.23
N LEU A 119 -2.35 -1.67 -9.03
CA LEU A 119 -3.33 -1.53 -7.98
C LEU A 119 -4.59 -2.25 -8.47
N VAL A 120 -5.03 -3.26 -7.74
CA VAL A 120 -6.17 -4.12 -8.09
C VAL A 120 -7.12 -4.25 -6.91
N TRP A 121 -8.38 -4.48 -7.21
CA TRP A 121 -9.42 -4.83 -6.25
C TRP A 121 -9.21 -6.25 -5.69
N ASP A 122 -9.65 -6.46 -4.45
CA ASP A 122 -9.53 -7.74 -3.75
C ASP A 122 -10.83 -8.54 -3.88
N GLU A 123 -10.79 -9.66 -4.61
CA GLU A 123 -11.97 -10.53 -4.79
C GLU A 123 -12.48 -11.13 -3.48
N THR A 124 -11.63 -11.27 -2.45
CA THR A 124 -12.04 -11.81 -1.15
C THR A 124 -12.55 -10.74 -0.17
N ALA A 125 -12.33 -9.47 -0.48
CA ALA A 125 -12.72 -8.32 0.33
C ALA A 125 -13.59 -7.36 -0.49
N CYS A 126 -14.68 -7.94 -1.00
CA CYS A 126 -15.60 -7.36 -1.97
C CYS A 126 -17.03 -7.77 -1.60
N GLY A 127 -17.97 -6.83 -1.72
CA GLY A 127 -19.39 -7.11 -1.53
C GLY A 127 -19.91 -8.09 -2.58
N SER A 128 -20.85 -8.93 -2.15
CA SER A 128 -21.34 -10.11 -2.89
C SER A 128 -21.98 -9.82 -4.26
N ASN A 129 -22.46 -8.58 -4.51
CA ASN A 129 -23.10 -8.18 -5.76
C ASN A 129 -22.19 -7.32 -6.66
N LEU A 130 -20.94 -7.09 -6.24
CA LEU A 130 -19.92 -6.43 -7.03
C LEU A 130 -19.16 -7.46 -7.88
N VAL A 131 -18.82 -7.06 -9.10
CA VAL A 131 -18.06 -7.88 -10.04
C VAL A 131 -16.75 -7.17 -10.37
N ILE A 132 -15.64 -7.84 -10.13
CA ILE A 132 -14.30 -7.36 -10.49
C ILE A 132 -13.96 -7.89 -11.89
N LYS A 133 -13.46 -7.03 -12.77
CA LYS A 133 -13.08 -7.35 -14.15
C LYS A 133 -11.80 -6.62 -14.55
N ASP A 134 -11.37 -6.84 -15.79
CA ASP A 134 -10.19 -6.19 -16.39
C ASP A 134 -8.94 -6.37 -15.52
N ASN A 135 -8.59 -7.64 -15.30
CA ASN A 135 -7.43 -8.08 -14.51
C ASN A 135 -7.39 -7.49 -13.08
N GLY A 136 -8.55 -7.22 -12.49
CA GLY A 136 -8.65 -6.70 -11.13
C GLY A 136 -8.75 -5.18 -11.04
N CYS A 137 -8.60 -4.43 -12.14
CA CYS A 137 -8.56 -2.98 -12.09
C CYS A 137 -9.94 -2.31 -12.07
N VAL A 138 -11.00 -3.01 -12.47
CA VAL A 138 -12.35 -2.43 -12.56
C VAL A 138 -13.32 -3.18 -11.67
N VAL A 139 -14.11 -2.45 -10.87
CA VAL A 139 -15.24 -2.99 -10.12
C VAL A 139 -16.55 -2.45 -10.68
N CYS A 140 -17.56 -3.31 -10.82
CA CYS A 140 -18.89 -2.99 -11.35
C CYS A 140 -19.97 -3.42 -10.38
N ALA A 141 -20.97 -2.58 -10.17
CA ALA A 141 -22.20 -2.96 -9.49
C ALA A 141 -23.26 -3.41 -10.51
N ALA A 142 -23.26 -4.69 -10.87
CA ALA A 142 -24.23 -5.24 -11.81
C ALA A 142 -25.60 -5.50 -11.15
N ASN A 143 -25.58 -6.03 -9.92
CA ASN A 143 -26.78 -6.56 -9.24
C ASN A 143 -27.08 -5.88 -7.89
N CYS A 144 -26.37 -4.80 -7.53
CA CYS A 144 -26.62 -4.08 -6.27
C CYS A 144 -27.93 -3.28 -6.35
N VAL A 145 -29.06 -3.90 -5.99
CA VAL A 145 -30.39 -3.26 -6.01
C VAL A 145 -30.72 -2.57 -4.68
N TYR A 146 -30.22 -3.08 -3.55
CA TYR A 146 -30.66 -2.67 -2.21
C TYR A 146 -29.67 -1.78 -1.43
N GLY A 147 -28.68 -1.20 -2.11
CA GLY A 147 -27.71 -0.31 -1.48
C GLY A 147 -26.34 -0.36 -2.14
N CYS A 148 -25.45 0.53 -1.69
CA CYS A 148 -24.06 0.49 -2.09
C CYS A 148 -23.33 -0.60 -1.31
N GLN A 149 -22.54 -1.38 -2.03
CA GLN A 149 -21.59 -2.33 -1.46
C GLN A 149 -20.19 -1.81 -1.62
N THR A 150 -19.27 -2.39 -0.86
CA THR A 150 -17.89 -1.92 -0.75
C THR A 150 -16.91 -2.96 -1.30
N VAL A 151 -15.84 -2.48 -1.92
CA VAL A 151 -14.66 -3.28 -2.22
C VAL A 151 -13.42 -2.51 -1.80
N ARG A 152 -12.43 -3.20 -1.25
CA ARG A 152 -11.10 -2.64 -1.05
C ARG A 152 -10.10 -3.22 -2.04
N SER A 153 -9.00 -2.50 -2.22
CA SER A 153 -7.87 -3.02 -2.97
C SER A 153 -7.21 -4.19 -2.24
N LYS A 154 -6.49 -5.02 -3.01
CA LYS A 154 -5.77 -6.19 -2.51
C LYS A 154 -4.57 -5.86 -1.65
N PHE A 155 -4.01 -4.67 -1.83
CA PHE A 155 -2.80 -4.22 -1.13
C PHE A 155 -3.07 -2.90 -0.44
N GLY A 156 -2.72 -2.86 0.85
CA GLY A 156 -2.76 -1.65 1.66
C GLY A 156 -1.36 -1.04 1.80
N PHE A 157 -1.35 0.15 2.37
CA PHE A 157 -0.14 0.89 2.71
C PHE A 157 0.03 0.87 4.23
N SER A 158 1.19 0.44 4.71
CA SER A 158 1.55 0.39 6.15
C SER A 158 2.75 1.26 6.50
N ASP A 159 3.61 1.55 5.52
CA ASP A 159 4.87 2.24 5.77
C ASP A 159 4.70 3.76 5.78
N THR A 160 5.73 4.45 6.26
CA THR A 160 5.83 5.91 6.22
C THR A 160 5.95 6.40 4.77
N GLY A 161 5.12 7.38 4.40
CA GLY A 161 5.12 7.90 3.06
C GLY A 161 3.90 8.68 2.64
N ILE A 162 3.97 9.17 1.40
CA ILE A 162 2.83 9.73 0.69
C ILE A 162 2.51 8.77 -0.45
N TYR A 163 1.27 8.34 -0.55
CA TYR A 163 0.76 7.39 -1.53
C TYR A 163 -0.37 8.03 -2.31
N GLU A 164 -0.34 7.87 -3.62
CA GLU A 164 -1.31 8.48 -4.53
C GLU A 164 -1.82 7.43 -5.52
N TRP A 165 -3.13 7.42 -5.73
CA TRP A 165 -3.76 6.59 -6.75
C TRP A 165 -4.98 7.31 -7.30
N ASN A 166 -5.36 6.93 -8.52
CA ASN A 166 -6.53 7.46 -9.20
C ASN A 166 -7.66 6.45 -9.15
N ILE A 167 -8.87 6.95 -8.91
CA ILE A 167 -10.14 6.28 -9.16
C ILE A 167 -10.83 6.99 -10.32
N ILE A 168 -11.15 6.26 -11.38
CA ILE A 168 -11.88 6.79 -12.55
C ILE A 168 -13.31 6.29 -12.47
N ILE A 169 -14.27 7.21 -12.55
CA ILE A 169 -15.70 6.88 -12.59
C ILE A 169 -16.08 6.57 -14.03
N GLU A 170 -15.96 5.31 -14.45
CA GLU A 170 -16.31 4.88 -15.81
C GLU A 170 -17.81 4.83 -16.04
N LYS A 171 -18.60 4.52 -15.00
CA LYS A 171 -20.05 4.72 -14.98
C LYS A 171 -20.48 5.30 -13.65
N TYR A 172 -21.25 6.37 -13.71
CA TYR A 172 -21.71 7.06 -12.52
C TYR A 172 -22.87 6.35 -11.83
N CYS A 173 -22.91 6.47 -10.50
CA CYS A 173 -24.08 6.17 -9.69
C CYS A 173 -24.25 7.29 -8.64
N ALA A 174 -25.50 7.61 -8.27
CA ALA A 174 -25.81 8.74 -7.37
C ALA A 174 -25.10 8.70 -6.01
N ASN A 175 -24.67 7.51 -5.56
CA ASN A 175 -24.07 7.23 -4.27
C ASN A 175 -22.71 6.57 -4.52
N SER A 176 -21.75 7.37 -4.98
CA SER A 176 -20.38 6.93 -5.24
C SER A 176 -19.49 7.37 -4.09
N TRP A 177 -18.75 6.43 -3.50
CA TRP A 177 -17.90 6.68 -2.34
C TRP A 177 -16.48 6.22 -2.62
N ILE A 178 -15.49 7.07 -2.36
CA ILE A 178 -14.08 6.83 -2.69
C ILE A 178 -13.19 7.22 -1.51
N GLY A 179 -12.28 6.36 -1.08
CA GLY A 179 -11.32 6.74 -0.04
C GLY A 179 -10.45 5.61 0.46
N ILE A 180 -10.37 5.47 1.78
CA ILE A 180 -9.53 4.50 2.48
C ILE A 180 -10.28 3.73 3.57
N CYS A 181 -9.89 2.49 3.85
CA CYS A 181 -10.40 1.70 4.97
C CYS A 181 -9.30 0.86 5.65
N GLU A 182 -9.59 0.36 6.85
CA GLU A 182 -8.79 -0.69 7.49
C GLU A 182 -9.03 -2.06 6.83
N ALA A 183 -8.23 -3.08 7.19
CA ALA A 183 -8.47 -4.46 6.74
C ALA A 183 -9.56 -5.18 7.56
N VAL A 184 -9.65 -4.86 8.85
CA VAL A 184 -10.38 -5.65 9.85
C VAL A 184 -11.76 -5.03 10.10
N ASN A 185 -12.76 -5.89 10.30
CA ASN A 185 -14.15 -5.53 10.62
C ASN A 185 -14.85 -4.64 9.58
N VAL A 186 -14.39 -4.62 8.33
CA VAL A 186 -15.11 -3.93 7.24
C VAL A 186 -16.24 -4.84 6.76
N ASP A 187 -17.47 -4.36 6.85
CA ASP A 187 -18.65 -4.98 6.29
C ASP A 187 -18.80 -4.56 4.82
N TYR A 188 -18.37 -5.45 3.91
CA TYR A 188 -18.40 -5.18 2.47
C TYR A 188 -19.81 -5.13 1.86
N GLU A 189 -20.83 -5.54 2.62
CA GLU A 189 -22.23 -5.47 2.22
C GLU A 189 -22.84 -4.07 2.46
N LYS A 190 -22.15 -3.21 3.21
CA LYS A 190 -22.57 -1.82 3.48
C LYS A 190 -21.63 -0.84 2.80
N TRP A 191 -22.13 0.37 2.56
CA TRP A 191 -21.29 1.46 2.05
C TRP A 191 -20.26 1.90 3.09
N ALA A 192 -19.10 2.35 2.64
CA ALA A 192 -17.94 2.53 3.51
C ALA A 192 -18.15 3.62 4.57
N GLY A 193 -18.74 4.76 4.21
CA GLY A 193 -18.83 5.91 5.12
C GLY A 193 -19.81 5.77 6.29
N VAL A 194 -20.64 4.71 6.37
CA VAL A 194 -21.39 4.38 7.61
C VAL A 194 -20.52 3.68 8.65
N GLN A 195 -19.34 3.19 8.26
CA GLN A 195 -18.49 2.35 9.08
C GLN A 195 -17.37 3.20 9.71
N ALA A 196 -17.01 2.87 10.95
CA ALA A 196 -15.98 3.63 11.69
C ALA A 196 -14.56 3.41 11.13
N ASN A 197 -14.33 2.29 10.47
CA ASN A 197 -13.06 1.84 9.90
C ASN A 197 -12.88 2.24 8.42
N ALA A 198 -13.69 3.17 7.92
CA ALA A 198 -13.53 3.72 6.58
C ALA A 198 -13.75 5.23 6.52
N TRP A 199 -12.99 5.89 5.65
CA TRP A 199 -12.96 7.34 5.45
C TRP A 199 -13.10 7.60 3.95
N VAL A 200 -14.22 8.19 3.54
CA VAL A 200 -14.57 8.31 2.12
C VAL A 200 -15.10 9.68 1.74
N LEU A 201 -14.81 10.08 0.51
CA LEU A 201 -15.41 11.20 -0.20
C LEU A 201 -16.60 10.69 -1.03
N GLY A 202 -17.75 11.34 -0.88
CA GLY A 202 -18.95 11.10 -1.68
C GLY A 202 -19.00 11.93 -2.95
N SER A 203 -19.69 11.43 -3.98
CA SER A 203 -19.94 12.17 -5.24
C SER A 203 -20.72 13.47 -5.05
N ASN A 204 -21.38 13.67 -3.91
CA ASN A 204 -22.00 14.94 -3.52
C ASN A 204 -20.99 15.99 -3.07
N GLY A 205 -19.72 15.64 -2.92
CA GLY A 205 -18.66 16.52 -2.46
C GLY A 205 -18.46 16.59 -0.94
N SER A 206 -19.14 15.73 -0.17
CA SER A 206 -18.99 15.61 1.28
C SER A 206 -18.10 14.44 1.68
N CYS A 207 -17.37 14.56 2.78
CA CYS A 207 -16.55 13.49 3.35
C CYS A 207 -17.29 12.79 4.51
N TYR A 208 -17.09 11.48 4.67
CA TYR A 208 -17.78 10.66 5.67
C TYR A 208 -16.82 9.73 6.40
N ASN A 209 -17.07 9.56 7.70
CA ASN A 209 -16.50 8.50 8.54
C ASN A 209 -17.50 8.21 9.67
N ASN A 210 -17.82 6.93 9.93
CA ASN A 210 -18.78 6.54 10.97
C ASN A 210 -20.15 7.27 10.89
N PHE A 211 -20.67 7.46 9.67
CA PHE A 211 -21.90 8.22 9.38
C PHE A 211 -21.84 9.72 9.71
N ILE A 212 -20.69 10.22 10.16
CA ILE A 212 -20.46 11.66 10.42
C ILE A 212 -20.05 12.32 9.10
N GLU A 213 -20.86 13.27 8.66
CA GLU A 213 -20.65 14.03 7.43
C GLU A 213 -19.83 15.31 7.69
N THR A 214 -18.84 15.55 6.84
CA THR A 214 -18.16 16.83 6.68
C THR A 214 -18.61 17.45 5.35
N ILE A 215 -19.53 18.40 5.44
CA ILE A 215 -20.20 19.03 4.29
C ILE A 215 -19.26 19.98 3.56
N GLY A 216 -19.34 20.02 2.23
CA GLY A 216 -18.74 21.07 1.41
C GLY A 216 -17.22 20.95 1.25
N TYR A 217 -16.70 19.72 1.24
CA TYR A 217 -15.28 19.48 1.04
C TYR A 217 -14.83 19.83 -0.39
N CYS A 218 -15.62 19.43 -1.39
CA CYS A 218 -15.41 19.79 -2.79
C CYS A 218 -16.75 19.90 -3.55
N PRO A 219 -16.77 20.44 -4.79
CA PRO A 219 -17.94 20.35 -5.65
C PRO A 219 -18.28 18.89 -6.02
N PRO A 220 -19.54 18.60 -6.38
CA PRO A 220 -19.94 17.29 -6.86
C PRO A 220 -19.14 16.82 -8.09
N PHE A 221 -19.00 15.51 -8.24
CA PHE A 221 -18.28 14.86 -9.32
C PHE A 221 -19.03 13.60 -9.80
N GLY A 222 -18.73 13.14 -11.01
CA GLY A 222 -19.46 12.04 -11.63
C GLY A 222 -18.74 11.34 -12.78
N GLU A 223 -19.50 10.91 -13.79
CA GLU A 223 -18.99 10.08 -14.88
C GLU A 223 -17.86 10.77 -15.64
N GLY A 224 -16.77 10.04 -15.89
CA GLY A 224 -15.58 10.54 -16.55
C GLY A 224 -14.58 11.26 -15.63
N ASP A 225 -14.98 11.63 -14.41
CA ASP A 225 -14.09 12.32 -13.48
C ASP A 225 -13.01 11.38 -12.91
N ILE A 226 -11.84 11.97 -12.66
CA ILE A 226 -10.68 11.31 -12.07
C ILE A 226 -10.49 11.85 -10.65
N ILE A 227 -10.60 10.96 -9.68
CA ILE A 227 -10.42 11.25 -8.26
C ILE A 227 -9.06 10.70 -7.85
N THR A 228 -8.12 11.58 -7.55
CA THR A 228 -6.84 11.19 -6.95
C THR A 228 -6.99 11.18 -5.44
N VAL A 229 -6.66 10.06 -4.80
CA VAL A 229 -6.57 9.97 -3.33
C VAL A 229 -5.12 10.19 -2.92
N HIS A 230 -4.90 11.08 -1.95
CA HIS A 230 -3.58 11.42 -1.43
C HIS A 230 -3.50 10.99 0.03
N LEU A 231 -2.88 9.85 0.29
CA LEU A 231 -2.70 9.31 1.63
C LEU A 231 -1.30 9.69 2.15
N ASN A 232 -1.24 10.51 3.20
CA ASN A 232 0.01 10.83 3.90
C ASN A 232 0.11 10.03 5.20
N MET A 233 0.85 8.93 5.17
CA MET A 233 1.12 8.06 6.32
C MET A 233 2.12 8.65 7.32
N ASN A 234 2.85 9.71 6.95
CA ASN A 234 3.71 10.44 7.88
C ASN A 234 2.87 11.30 8.83
N GLU A 235 1.91 12.04 8.27
CA GLU A 235 1.02 12.95 9.02
C GLU A 235 -0.29 12.29 9.44
N ARG A 236 -0.53 11.04 9.02
CA ARG A 236 -1.79 10.32 9.21
C ARG A 236 -2.99 11.11 8.69
N SER A 237 -2.86 11.67 7.49
CA SER A 237 -3.86 12.52 6.84
C SER A 237 -4.22 12.01 5.44
N CYS A 238 -5.41 12.38 4.96
CA CYS A 238 -5.90 12.05 3.62
C CYS A 238 -6.51 13.29 2.96
N ALA A 239 -6.23 13.47 1.68
CA ALA A 239 -6.78 14.53 0.83
C ALA A 239 -7.20 13.96 -0.52
N PHE A 240 -7.94 14.75 -1.30
CA PHE A 240 -8.36 14.35 -2.65
C PHE A 240 -8.02 15.42 -3.68
N SER A 241 -7.84 15.00 -4.93
CA SER A 241 -7.91 15.87 -6.10
C SER A 241 -9.02 15.40 -7.02
N ILE A 242 -9.76 16.35 -7.60
CA ILE A 242 -10.78 16.06 -8.63
C ILE A 242 -10.30 16.69 -9.93
N ASN A 243 -10.06 15.87 -10.95
CA ASN A 243 -9.54 16.29 -12.24
C ASN A 243 -8.28 17.19 -12.12
N GLY A 244 -7.36 16.80 -11.23
CA GLY A 244 -6.11 17.53 -10.97
C GLY A 244 -6.24 18.74 -10.04
N ARG A 245 -7.44 19.16 -9.65
CA ARG A 245 -7.62 20.21 -8.63
C ARG A 245 -7.51 19.60 -7.24
N ARG A 246 -6.42 19.91 -6.53
CA ARG A 246 -6.15 19.43 -5.18
C ARG A 246 -6.93 20.19 -4.10
N TYR A 247 -7.50 19.45 -3.16
CA TYR A 247 -8.19 19.96 -1.97
C TYR A 247 -7.30 19.74 -0.72
N PRO A 248 -7.49 20.53 0.35
CA PRO A 248 -6.74 20.34 1.59
C PRO A 248 -7.04 18.97 2.23
N PRO A 249 -6.19 18.47 3.14
CA PRO A 249 -6.51 17.29 3.93
C PRO A 249 -7.84 17.43 4.68
N VAL A 250 -8.59 16.34 4.78
CA VAL A 250 -9.88 16.33 5.48
C VAL A 250 -9.64 16.52 6.97
N SER A 251 -9.92 17.72 7.49
CA SER A 251 -9.57 18.13 8.86
C SER A 251 -10.28 17.34 9.96
N ALA A 252 -11.44 16.75 9.65
CA ALA A 252 -12.20 15.90 10.56
C ALA A 252 -11.55 14.52 10.79
N TRP A 253 -10.70 14.06 9.87
CA TRP A 253 -10.08 12.73 9.95
C TRP A 253 -8.74 12.84 10.67
N LYS A 254 -8.74 12.51 11.96
CA LYS A 254 -7.55 12.56 12.81
C LYS A 254 -7.09 11.16 13.16
N ASN A 255 -5.77 10.98 13.23
CA ASN A 255 -5.13 9.73 13.66
C ASN A 255 -5.53 8.52 12.81
N LEU A 256 -5.40 8.64 11.48
CA LEU A 256 -5.63 7.51 10.59
C LEU A 256 -4.78 6.29 11.01
N PRO A 257 -5.32 5.05 10.93
CA PRO A 257 -4.65 3.81 11.32
C PRO A 257 -3.28 3.57 10.66
N THR A 258 -2.55 2.60 11.21
CA THR A 258 -1.20 2.24 10.75
C THR A 258 -1.19 1.57 9.38
N LYS A 259 -2.28 0.92 8.97
CA LYS A 259 -2.41 0.21 7.69
C LYS A 259 -3.76 0.50 7.04
N LEU A 260 -3.73 1.01 5.82
CA LEU A 260 -4.93 1.49 5.11
C LEU A 260 -4.96 1.01 3.66
N TYR A 261 -6.17 0.75 3.17
CA TYR A 261 -6.40 0.22 1.84
C TYR A 261 -7.27 1.20 1.05
N PRO A 262 -6.95 1.45 -0.23
CA PRO A 262 -7.92 2.03 -1.16
C PRO A 262 -9.25 1.31 -1.08
N VAL A 263 -10.34 2.06 -1.00
CA VAL A 263 -11.70 1.53 -0.90
C VAL A 263 -12.65 2.34 -1.76
N VAL A 264 -13.64 1.67 -2.33
CA VAL A 264 -14.78 2.32 -2.97
C VAL A 264 -16.09 1.65 -2.56
N SER A 265 -17.16 2.43 -2.55
CA SER A 265 -18.52 1.89 -2.48
C SER A 265 -19.37 2.42 -3.61
N LEU A 266 -20.16 1.52 -4.19
CA LEU A 266 -20.97 1.80 -5.36
C LEU A 266 -22.21 0.90 -5.39
N PHE A 267 -23.24 1.38 -6.09
CA PHE A 267 -24.44 0.61 -6.42
C PHE A 267 -24.72 0.69 -7.91
N ARG A 268 -25.71 -0.06 -8.41
CA ARG A 268 -26.04 -0.09 -9.83
C ARG A 268 -26.42 1.31 -10.33
N PRO A 269 -25.86 1.82 -11.46
CA PRO A 269 -25.05 1.12 -12.47
C PRO A 269 -23.54 1.39 -12.37
N GLY A 270 -23.04 1.75 -11.20
CA GLY A 270 -21.68 2.24 -10.97
C GLY A 270 -20.58 1.30 -11.47
N GLN A 271 -19.52 1.88 -12.01
CA GLN A 271 -18.33 1.17 -12.45
C GLN A 271 -17.11 2.05 -12.25
N PHE A 272 -16.17 1.62 -11.39
CA PHE A 272 -14.97 2.38 -11.08
C PHE A 272 -13.70 1.60 -11.42
N ARG A 273 -12.71 2.31 -11.95
CA ARG A 273 -11.36 1.79 -12.20
C ARG A 273 -10.40 2.32 -11.17
N ILE A 274 -9.52 1.47 -10.68
CA ILE A 274 -8.36 1.85 -9.87
C ILE A 274 -7.08 1.75 -10.70
N GLN A 275 -6.23 2.76 -10.56
CA GLN A 275 -4.90 2.79 -11.15
C GLN A 275 -3.98 3.66 -10.32
N LEU A 276 -2.68 3.55 -10.55
CA LEU A 276 -1.72 4.41 -9.87
C LEU A 276 -1.77 5.83 -10.46
N HIS A 277 -1.43 6.80 -9.62
CA HIS A 277 -1.34 8.20 -10.03
C HIS A 277 -0.18 8.43 -11.00
#